data_AF-A0A392U9D2-F1
#
_entry.id   AF-A0A392U9D2-F1
#
_cell.length_a   1.000
_cell.length_b   1.000
_cell.length_c   1.000
_cell.angle_alpha   90.00
_cell.angle_beta   90.00
_cell.angle_gamma   90.00
#
_symmetry.space_group_name_H-M   'P 1'
#
loop_
_entity.id
_entity.type
_entity.pdbx_description
1 polymer ?
#
loop_
_entity_poly.entity_id
_entity_poly.type
_entity_poly.pdbx_seq_one_letter_code
_entity_poly.pdbx_strand_id
1 'polypeptide(L)' 'KTFPAYDPRSGEVIAHVAQGDQEDINRAVSAARKAFDEGPWPKMTPYV' A
#
# COMPACT_ATOMS: atom_id res chain seq x y z
N LYS A 1 -8.80 -1.33 -10.84
CA LYS A 1 -9.45 -0.07 -11.30
C LYS A 1 -8.43 1.05 -11.16
N THR A 2 -8.53 2.16 -11.90
CA THR A 2 -7.59 3.30 -11.78
C THR A 2 -8.35 4.62 -11.76
N PHE A 3 -7.78 5.65 -11.13
CA PHE A 3 -8.31 7.01 -11.11
C PHE A 3 -7.22 8.03 -11.41
N PRO A 4 -7.53 9.13 -12.12
CA PRO A 4 -6.56 10.18 -12.39
C PRO A 4 -6.24 10.96 -11.11
N ALA A 5 -4.95 11.10 -10.82
CA ALA A 5 -4.43 12.07 -9.86
C ALA A 5 -4.13 13.37 -10.59
N TYR A 6 -4.69 14.48 -10.10
CA TYR A 6 -4.56 15.79 -10.74
C TYR A 6 -3.52 16.67 -10.02
N ASP A 7 -2.82 17.50 -10.78
CA ASP A 7 -1.98 18.59 -10.24
C ASP A 7 -2.91 19.68 -9.66
N PRO A 8 -2.83 20.00 -8.36
CA PRO A 8 -3.68 21.02 -7.75
C PRO A 8 -3.43 22.44 -8.31
N ARG A 9 -2.31 22.69 -8.98
CA ARG A 9 -1.96 23.99 -9.57
C ARG A 9 -2.50 24.17 -10.99
N SER A 10 -2.40 23.14 -11.84
CA SER A 10 -2.78 23.23 -13.26
C SER A 10 -4.10 22.51 -13.60
N GLY A 11 -4.57 21.61 -12.74
CA GLY A 11 -5.72 20.75 -13.02
C GLY A 11 -5.43 19.64 -14.02
N GLU A 12 -4.18 19.47 -14.46
CA GLU A 12 -3.77 18.43 -15.40
C GLU A 12 -3.58 17.08 -14.69
N VAL A 13 -3.71 15.98 -15.44
CA VAL A 13 -3.48 14.64 -14.89
C VAL A 13 -1.99 14.38 -14.74
N ILE A 14 -1.54 14.11 -13.51
CA ILE A 14 -0.17 13.67 -13.21
C ILE A 14 0.01 12.21 -13.60
N ALA A 15 -0.89 11.34 -13.12
CA ALA A 15 -0.83 9.90 -13.33
C ALA A 15 -2.18 9.22 -13.08
N HIS A 16 -2.35 8.01 -13.59
CA HIS A 16 -3.49 7.15 -13.22
C HIS A 16 -3.07 6.20 -12.10
N VAL A 17 -3.63 6.40 -10.91
CA VAL A 17 -3.31 5.64 -9.71
C VAL A 17 -4.25 4.45 -9.57
N ALA A 18 -3.75 3.31 -9.09
CA ALA A 18 -4.58 2.15 -8.80
C ALA A 18 -5.61 2.50 -7.70
N GLN A 19 -6.88 2.26 -8.01
CA GLN A 19 -7.97 2.35 -7.05
C GLN A 19 -8.09 0.99 -6.36
N GLY A 20 -7.64 0.92 -5.11
CA GLY A 20 -7.81 -0.26 -4.27
C GLY A 20 -9.27 -0.43 -3.86
N ASP A 21 -9.75 -1.67 -3.91
CA ASP A 21 -11.08 -2.05 -3.44
C ASP A 21 -10.98 -2.88 -2.14
N GLN A 22 -12.12 -3.29 -1.58
CA GLN A 22 -12.17 -4.08 -0.33
C GLN A 22 -11.30 -5.35 -0.41
N GLU A 23 -11.27 -6.03 -1.56
CA GLU A 23 -10.46 -7.23 -1.76
C GLU A 23 -8.95 -6.94 -1.71
N ASP A 24 -8.51 -5.82 -2.27
CA ASP A 24 -7.11 -5.40 -2.23
C ASP A 24 -6.68 -5.09 -0.80
N ILE A 25 -7.57 -4.46 -0.02
CA ILE A 25 -7.36 -4.18 1.41
C ILE A 25 -7.25 -5.49 2.18
N ASN A 26 -8.16 -6.44 1.97
CA ASN A 26 -8.14 -7.74 2.64
C ASN A 26 -6.84 -8.52 2.35
N ARG A 27 -6.36 -8.47 1.10
CA ARG A 27 -5.08 -9.07 0.71
C ARG A 27 -3.90 -8.37 1.38
N ALA A 28 -3.91 -7.04 1.43
CA ALA A 28 -2.86 -6.26 2.09
C ALA A 28 -2.79 -6.56 3.60
N VAL A 29 -3.93 -6.61 4.29
CA VAL A 29 -4.00 -6.97 5.71
C VAL A 29 -3.51 -8.40 5.96
N SER A 30 -3.91 -9.34 5.12
CA SER A 30 -3.46 -10.74 5.24
C SER A 30 -1.94 -10.86 5.05
N ALA A 31 -1.39 -10.15 4.07
CA ALA A 31 0.05 -10.11 3.84
C ALA A 31 0.81 -9.48 5.02
N ALA A 32 0.30 -8.37 5.56
CA ALA A 32 0.88 -7.70 6.72
C ALA A 32 0.84 -8.60 7.96
N ARG A 33 -0.28 -9.28 8.22
CA ARG A 33 -0.42 -10.22 9.33
C ARG A 33 0.59 -11.36 9.20
N LYS A 34 0.70 -11.98 8.03
CA LYS A 34 1.69 -13.03 7.78
C LYS A 34 3.12 -12.52 7.98
N ALA A 35 3.44 -11.34 7.47
CA ALA A 35 4.77 -10.75 7.65
C ALA A 35 5.09 -10.44 9.13
N PHE A 36 4.08 -10.13 9.93
CA PHE A 36 4.24 -9.89 11.36
C PHE A 36 4.29 -11.18 12.20
N ASP A 37 3.56 -12.22 11.81
CA ASP A 37 3.54 -13.46 12.59
C ASP A 37 4.73 -14.37 12.24
N GLU A 38 5.06 -14.48 10.95
CA GLU A 38 6.07 -15.42 10.44
C GLU A 38 7.36 -14.73 9.98
N GLY A 39 7.28 -13.45 9.62
CA GLY A 39 8.35 -12.75 8.94
C GLY A 39 9.56 -12.39 9.82
N PRO A 40 10.64 -11.92 9.19
CA PRO A 40 11.87 -11.55 9.89
C PRO A 40 11.74 -10.22 10.62
N TRP A 41 10.95 -9.28 10.06
CA TRP A 41 10.74 -7.93 10.60
C TRP A 41 10.42 -7.86 12.10
N PRO A 42 9.41 -8.57 12.64
CA PRO A 42 9.10 -8.57 14.07
C PRO A 42 10.22 -9.14 14.97
N LYS A 43 11.15 -9.92 14.40
CA LYS A 43 12.25 -10.58 15.10
C LYS A 43 13.56 -9.80 14.99
N MET A 44 13.59 -8.72 14.20
CA MET A 44 14.76 -7.87 14.09
C MET A 44 14.99 -7.14 15.41
N THR A 45 16.25 -7.14 15.86
CA THR A 45 16.64 -6.38 17.05
C THR A 45 16.67 -4.89 16.72
N PRO A 46 16.29 -4.02 17.68
CA PRO A 46 16.30 -2.57 17.44
C PRO A 46 17.72 -1.98 17.32
N TYR A 47 18.75 -2.74 17.68
CA TYR A 47 20.16 -2.39 17.49
C TYR A 47 21.00 -3.67 17.27
N VAL A 48 22.18 -3.54 16.67
CA VAL A 48 23.17 -4.62 16.47
C VAL A 48 24.16 -4.73 17.61
#